data_AF-A0A3M9MJH3-F1
#
_entry.id   AF-A0A3M9MJH3-F1
#
_cell.length_a   1.000
_cell.length_b   1.000
_cell.length_c   1.000
_cell.angle_alpha   90.00
_cell.angle_beta   90.00
_cell.angle_gamma   90.00
#
_symmetry.space_group_name_H-M   'P 1'
#
loop_
_entity.id
_entity.type
_entity.pdbx_description
1 polymer ?
#
loop_
_entity_poly.entity_id
_entity_poly.type
_entity_poly.pdbx_seq_one_letter_code
_entity_poly.pdbx_strand_id
1 'polypeptide(L)'
;MADLDTVDSSTAAFLWWLHRCLEVHADLSPEARDRIRRQHPGPAWGTGHGFSRMHTLRPDLLRRIDDAIVRDRRDLGQMVSVSQFCREAARAAADAAEERLGRDLPPAPARLLNNPRRRQRD
;
A
#
# COMPACT_ATOMS: atom_id res chain seq x y z
N MET A 1 3.23 -11.32 7.23
CA MET A 1 2.95 -9.94 6.83
C MET A 1 4.20 -9.10 7.03
N ALA A 2 4.49 -8.12 6.18
CA ALA A 2 5.57 -7.16 6.45
C ALA A 2 5.05 -6.06 7.38
N ASP A 3 5.79 -5.73 8.43
CA ASP A 3 5.46 -4.71 9.43
C ASP A 3 6.62 -3.72 9.57
N LEU A 4 6.33 -2.42 9.46
CA LEU A 4 7.34 -1.36 9.59
C LEU A 4 7.94 -1.29 11.00
N ASP A 5 7.21 -1.75 12.01
CA ASP A 5 7.70 -1.78 13.40
C ASP A 5 8.79 -2.84 13.63
N THR A 6 9.02 -3.72 12.63
CA THR A 6 10.00 -4.82 12.69
C THR A 6 11.28 -4.54 11.90
N VAL A 7 11.40 -3.38 11.27
CA VAL A 7 12.52 -3.00 10.39
C VAL A 7 13.18 -1.69 10.83
N ASP A 8 14.50 -1.60 10.62
CA ASP A 8 15.30 -0.43 10.97
C ASP A 8 14.77 0.84 10.26
N SER A 9 14.70 1.96 10.98
CA SER A 9 13.94 3.21 10.72
C SER A 9 14.35 4.04 9.48
N SER A 10 14.74 3.39 8.39
CA SER A 10 15.25 4.02 7.16
C SER A 10 14.22 4.01 6.03
N THR A 11 14.40 4.90 5.04
CA THR A 11 13.64 4.85 3.77
C THR A 11 13.71 3.47 3.10
N ALA A 12 14.79 2.72 3.31
CA ALA A 12 14.94 1.37 2.78
C ALA A 12 13.94 0.39 3.41
N ALA A 13 13.61 0.54 4.70
CA ALA A 13 12.60 -0.28 5.36
C ALA A 13 11.20 -0.03 4.82
N PHE A 14 10.85 1.23 4.55
CA PHE A 14 9.58 1.56 3.89
C PHE A 14 9.49 0.93 2.50
N LEU A 15 10.54 1.05 1.69
CA LEU A 15 10.54 0.47 0.34
C LEU A 15 10.48 -1.06 0.39
N TRP A 16 11.26 -1.69 1.28
CA TRP A 16 11.19 -3.13 1.49
C TRP A 16 9.78 -3.58 1.90
N TRP A 17 9.17 -2.88 2.87
CA TRP A 17 7.81 -3.14 3.33
C TRP A 17 6.80 -3.02 2.18
N LEU A 18 6.85 -1.91 1.43
CA LEU A 18 5.96 -1.66 0.30
C LEU A 18 6.08 -2.75 -0.76
N HIS A 19 7.30 -3.18 -1.09
CA HIS A 19 7.52 -4.27 -2.02
C HIS A 19 6.87 -5.57 -1.53
N ARG A 20 7.04 -5.92 -0.25
CA ARG A 20 6.43 -7.11 0.33
C ARG A 20 4.90 -7.05 0.31
N CYS A 21 4.30 -5.90 0.61
CA CYS A 21 2.85 -5.72 0.54
C CYS A 21 2.32 -5.95 -0.88
N LEU A 22 2.99 -5.38 -1.88
CA LEU A 22 2.62 -5.52 -3.28
C LEU A 22 2.79 -6.95 -3.80
N GLU A 23 3.88 -7.62 -3.41
CA GLU A 23 4.11 -9.02 -3.76
C GLU A 23 2.99 -9.91 -3.23
N VAL A 24 2.64 -9.77 -1.94
CA VAL A 24 1.56 -10.55 -1.32
C VAL A 24 0.22 -10.28 -2.00
N HIS A 25 -0.10 -9.00 -2.28
CA HIS A 25 -1.37 -8.64 -2.92
C HIS A 25 -1.48 -9.13 -4.38
N ALA A 26 -0.37 -9.12 -5.11
CA ALA A 26 -0.32 -9.66 -6.47
C ALA A 26 -0.52 -11.18 -6.52
N ASP A 27 -0.13 -11.89 -5.46
CA ASP A 27 -0.31 -13.35 -5.36
C ASP A 27 -1.72 -13.79 -4.94
N LEU A 28 -2.58 -12.86 -4.51
CA LEU A 28 -3.96 -13.17 -4.16
C LEU A 28 -4.77 -13.60 -5.40
N SER A 29 -5.89 -14.30 -5.16
CA SER A 29 -6.88 -14.53 -6.21
C SER A 29 -7.65 -13.23 -6.51
N PRO A 30 -8.25 -13.11 -7.71
CA PRO A 30 -9.11 -11.96 -8.03
C PRO A 30 -10.21 -11.73 -6.99
N GLU A 31 -10.86 -12.80 -6.51
CA GLU A 31 -11.95 -12.72 -5.52
C GLU A 31 -11.47 -12.22 -4.16
N ALA A 32 -10.26 -12.63 -3.75
CA ALA A 32 -9.65 -12.14 -2.52
C ALA A 32 -9.31 -10.65 -2.61
N ARG A 33 -8.77 -10.19 -3.74
CA ARG A 33 -8.53 -8.76 -3.99
C ARG A 33 -9.84 -7.95 -4.01
N ASP A 34 -10.87 -8.46 -4.66
CA ASP A 34 -12.18 -7.82 -4.73
C ASP A 34 -12.87 -7.74 -3.35
N ARG A 35 -12.67 -8.74 -2.48
CA ARG A 35 -13.08 -8.65 -1.07
C ARG A 35 -12.40 -7.49 -0.34
N ILE A 36 -11.07 -7.38 -0.45
CA ILE A 36 -10.28 -6.29 0.15
C ILE A 36 -10.79 -4.95 -0.38
N ARG A 37 -11.00 -4.83 -1.69
CA ARG A 37 -11.51 -3.62 -2.33
C ARG A 37 -12.87 -3.18 -1.79
N ARG A 38 -13.78 -4.12 -1.54
CA ARG A 38 -15.10 -3.84 -0.94
C ARG A 38 -15.03 -3.42 0.53
N GLN A 39 -14.12 -4.02 1.30
CA GLN A 39 -13.89 -3.62 2.70
C GLN A 39 -13.30 -2.21 2.77
N HIS A 40 -12.51 -1.85 1.77
CA HIS A 40 -11.73 -0.63 1.72
C HIS A 40 -12.02 0.17 0.46
N PRO A 41 -13.24 0.71 0.29
CA PRO A 41 -13.55 1.54 -0.85
C PRO A 41 -12.57 2.72 -0.91
N GLY A 42 -12.14 3.05 -2.12
CA GLY A 42 -11.29 4.21 -2.33
C GLY A 42 -11.93 5.49 -1.77
N PRO A 43 -11.16 6.48 -1.30
CA PRO A 43 -11.74 7.78 -1.03
C PRO A 43 -12.38 8.30 -2.33
N ALA A 44 -13.59 8.86 -2.21
CA ALA A 44 -14.14 9.72 -3.25
C ALA A 44 -13.05 10.74 -3.58
N TRP A 45 -12.72 10.93 -4.85
CA TRP A 45 -11.60 11.76 -5.30
C TRP A 45 -11.60 13.11 -4.56
N GLY A 46 -10.75 13.21 -3.53
CA GLY A 46 -10.60 14.42 -2.75
C GLY A 46 -9.68 15.37 -3.49
N THR A 47 -10.05 16.64 -3.56
CA THR A 47 -9.33 17.76 -4.18
C THR A 47 -8.04 18.16 -3.42
N GLY A 48 -7.36 17.20 -2.80
CA GLY A 48 -6.12 17.44 -2.08
C GLY A 48 -4.91 17.37 -3.01
N HIS A 49 -4.15 18.47 -3.11
CA HIS A 49 -2.79 18.45 -3.65
C HIS A 49 -1.89 17.66 -2.69
N GLY A 50 -1.81 16.35 -2.91
CA GLY A 50 -0.93 15.45 -2.19
C GLY A 50 0.53 15.65 -2.61
N PHE A 51 1.45 15.41 -1.69
CA PHE A 51 2.87 15.32 -2.01
C PHE A 51 3.14 13.99 -2.72
N SER A 52 3.47 14.05 -4.02
CA SER A 52 3.80 12.86 -4.82
C SER A 52 5.29 12.56 -4.73
N ARG A 53 5.65 11.38 -4.21
CA ARG A 53 7.01 10.82 -4.30
C ARG A 53 7.00 9.64 -5.26
N MET A 54 7.96 9.64 -6.18
CA MET A 54 8.20 8.50 -7.04
C MET A 54 9.13 7.51 -6.34
N HIS A 55 8.75 6.24 -6.34
CA HIS A 55 9.55 5.14 -5.80
C HIS A 55 9.74 4.09 -6.88
N THR A 56 10.98 3.64 -7.08
CA THR A 56 11.29 2.60 -8.05
C THR A 56 10.92 1.24 -7.49
N LEU A 57 10.02 0.53 -8.19
CA LEU A 57 9.71 -0.87 -7.92
C LEU A 57 10.63 -1.78 -8.74
N ARG A 58 10.83 -3.02 -8.29
CA ARG A 58 11.59 -3.99 -9.09
C ARG A 58 10.80 -4.35 -10.37
N PRO A 59 11.46 -4.53 -11.53
CA PRO A 59 10.76 -4.83 -12.79
C PRO A 59 9.89 -6.10 -12.75
N ASP A 60 10.34 -7.14 -12.03
CA ASP A 60 9.58 -8.38 -11.84
C ASP A 60 8.26 -8.13 -11.11
N LEU A 61 8.29 -7.26 -10.10
CA LEU A 61 7.12 -6.92 -9.30
C LEU A 61 6.11 -6.09 -10.10
N LEU A 62 6.58 -5.12 -10.90
CA LEU A 62 5.71 -4.36 -11.80
C LEU A 62 4.95 -5.29 -12.76
N ARG A 63 5.65 -6.23 -13.40
CA ARG A 63 5.01 -7.20 -14.28
C ARG A 63 3.96 -8.03 -13.55
N ARG A 64 4.23 -8.47 -12.31
CA ARG A 64 3.26 -9.23 -11.50
C ARG A 64 2.02 -8.42 -11.16
N ILE A 65 2.17 -7.12 -10.88
CA ILE A 65 1.05 -6.21 -10.63
C ILE A 65 0.21 -6.07 -11.91
N ASP A 66 0.85 -5.83 -13.05
CA ASP A 66 0.14 -5.71 -14.33
C ASP A 66 -0.61 -7.02 -14.67
N ASP A 67 0.03 -8.17 -14.50
CA ASP A 67 -0.59 -9.49 -14.70
C ASP A 67 -1.79 -9.68 -13.76
N ALA A 68 -1.70 -9.26 -12.50
CA ALA A 68 -2.80 -9.34 -11.53
C ALA A 68 -3.98 -8.43 -11.91
N ILE A 69 -3.71 -7.19 -12.36
CA ILE A 69 -4.74 -6.26 -12.82
C ILE A 69 -5.43 -6.78 -14.09
N VAL A 70 -4.67 -7.38 -15.01
CA VAL A 70 -5.23 -8.01 -16.21
C VAL A 70 -6.13 -9.19 -15.83
N ARG A 71 -5.74 -10.00 -14.85
CA ARG A 71 -6.59 -11.10 -14.33
C ARG A 71 -7.86 -10.57 -13.69
N ASP A 72 -7.79 -9.54 -12.83
CA ASP A 72 -8.97 -8.91 -12.23
C ASP A 72 -9.95 -8.42 -13.31
N ARG A 73 -9.43 -7.80 -14.37
CA ARG A 73 -10.24 -7.35 -15.51
C ARG A 73 -10.89 -8.51 -16.25
N ARG A 74 -10.13 -9.58 -16.48
CA ARG A 74 -10.61 -10.75 -17.22
C ARG A 74 -11.69 -11.51 -16.44
N ASP A 75 -11.46 -11.75 -15.16
CA ASP A 75 -12.23 -12.70 -14.37
C ASP A 75 -13.42 -12.02 -13.67
N LEU A 76 -13.27 -10.74 -13.31
CA LEU A 76 -14.30 -9.96 -12.59
C LEU A 76 -14.86 -8.79 -13.39
N GLY A 77 -14.33 -8.51 -14.60
CA GLY A 77 -14.74 -7.37 -15.41
C GLY A 77 -14.33 -6.01 -14.84
N GLN A 78 -13.51 -5.97 -13.78
CA GLN A 78 -13.13 -4.73 -13.09
C GLN A 78 -11.75 -4.26 -13.54
N MET A 79 -11.65 -2.98 -13.93
CA MET A 79 -10.38 -2.35 -14.24
C MET A 79 -9.91 -1.51 -13.04
N VAL A 80 -8.68 -1.77 -12.60
CA VAL A 80 -8.08 -1.16 -11.40
C VAL A 80 -6.83 -0.40 -11.82
N SER A 81 -6.65 0.83 -11.34
CA SER A 81 -5.41 1.56 -11.56
C SER A 81 -4.28 1.01 -10.68
N VAL A 82 -3.03 1.18 -11.11
CA VAL A 82 -1.86 0.81 -10.29
C VAL A 82 -1.89 1.51 -8.92
N SER A 83 -2.30 2.78 -8.87
CA SER A 83 -2.44 3.53 -7.62
C SER A 83 -3.49 2.93 -6.68
N GLN A 84 -4.62 2.49 -7.21
CA GLN A 84 -5.65 1.80 -6.45
C GLN A 84 -5.14 0.46 -5.94
N PHE A 85 -4.46 -0.31 -6.80
CA PHE A 85 -3.85 -1.59 -6.44
C PHE A 85 -2.86 -1.45 -5.29
N CYS A 86 -1.97 -0.45 -5.35
CA CYS A 86 -1.03 -0.15 -4.26
C CYS A 86 -1.74 0.21 -2.95
N ARG A 87 -2.84 0.96 -3.03
CA ARG A 87 -3.64 1.32 -1.84
C ARG A 87 -4.30 0.09 -1.22
N GLU A 88 -4.87 -0.80 -2.02
CA GLU A 88 -5.45 -2.07 -1.55
C GLU A 88 -4.39 -2.93 -0.85
N ALA A 89 -3.21 -3.07 -1.45
CA ALA A 89 -2.10 -3.83 -0.87
C ALA A 89 -1.66 -3.25 0.48
N ALA A 90 -1.54 -1.92 0.59
CA ALA A 90 -1.16 -1.26 1.84
C ALA A 90 -2.24 -1.41 2.94
N ARG A 91 -3.53 -1.35 2.57
CA ARG A 91 -4.63 -1.55 3.52
C ARG A 91 -4.71 -2.99 4.01
N ALA A 92 -4.61 -3.96 3.11
CA ALA A 92 -4.55 -5.37 3.50
C ALA A 92 -3.37 -5.65 4.45
N ALA A 93 -2.22 -5.02 4.20
CA ALA A 93 -1.06 -5.08 5.09
C ALA A 93 -1.34 -4.52 6.49
N ALA A 94 -2.05 -3.40 6.58
CA ALA A 94 -2.46 -2.79 7.83
C ALA A 94 -3.45 -3.70 8.59
N ASP A 95 -4.48 -4.21 7.93
CA ASP A 95 -5.49 -5.08 8.57
C ASP A 95 -4.85 -6.30 9.23
N ALA A 96 -3.92 -6.98 8.56
CA ALA A 96 -3.28 -8.14 9.17
C ALA A 96 -2.23 -7.76 10.23
N ALA A 97 -1.72 -6.51 10.21
CA ALA A 97 -0.93 -6.02 11.31
C ALA A 97 -1.80 -5.82 12.55
N GLU A 98 -3.00 -5.25 12.40
CA GLU A 98 -3.99 -5.11 13.48
C GLU A 98 -4.41 -6.46 14.04
N GLU A 99 -4.74 -7.42 13.16
CA GLU A 99 -5.10 -8.78 13.54
C GLU A 99 -3.99 -9.45 14.38
N ARG A 100 -2.73 -9.32 13.94
CA ARG A 100 -1.58 -9.86 14.67
C ARG A 100 -1.33 -9.15 16.01
N LEU A 101 -1.52 -7.83 16.07
CA LEU A 101 -1.33 -7.04 17.28
C LEU A 101 -2.50 -7.20 18.26
N GLY A 102 -3.65 -7.69 17.80
CA GLY A 102 -4.89 -7.77 18.58
C GLY A 102 -5.46 -6.40 18.96
N ARG A 103 -5.06 -5.34 18.23
CA ARG A 103 -5.50 -3.96 18.44
C ARG A 103 -5.38 -3.15 17.16
N ASP A 104 -6.16 -2.08 17.09
CA ASP A 104 -6.11 -1.13 15.98
C ASP A 104 -4.76 -0.40 15.92
N LEU A 105 -4.36 -0.03 14.70
CA LEU A 105 -3.23 0.87 14.48
C LEU A 105 -3.58 2.28 14.98
N PRO A 106 -2.59 3.07 15.42
CA PRO A 106 -2.84 4.46 15.77
C PRO A 106 -3.43 5.22 14.58
N PRO A 107 -4.36 6.17 14.82
CA PRO A 107 -4.98 6.91 13.73
C PRO A 107 -3.93 7.69 12.95
N ALA A 108 -4.13 7.76 11.62
CA ALA A 108 -3.27 8.56 10.78
C ALA A 108 -3.26 10.02 11.25
N PRO A 109 -2.09 10.69 11.28
CA PRO A 109 -2.01 12.08 11.71
C PRO A 109 -2.85 12.96 10.76
N ALA A 110 -3.59 13.92 11.33
CA ALA A 110 -4.45 14.83 10.57
C ALA A 110 -3.68 15.63 9.49
N ARG A 111 -2.36 15.81 9.68
CA ARG A 111 -1.48 16.44 8.69
C ARG A 111 -0.11 15.78 8.73
N LEU A 112 0.34 15.29 7.58
CA LEU A 112 1.73 14.90 7.42
C LEU A 112 2.61 16.14 7.49
N LEU A 113 3.72 16.06 8.22
CA LEU A 113 4.72 17.12 8.22
C LEU A 113 5.31 17.23 6.80
N ASN A 114 4.84 18.21 6.02
CA ASN A 114 5.36 18.47 4.67
C ASN A 114 6.83 18.89 4.66
N ASN A 115 7.42 19.18 5.83
CA ASN A 115 8.80 19.61 5.95
C ASN A 115 9.54 18.71 6.95
N PRO A 116 10.62 18.02 6.57
CA PRO A 116 11.52 17.46 7.57
C PRO A 116 12.00 18.62 8.46
N ARG A 117 11.90 18.47 9.79
CA ARG A 117 12.47 19.47 10.70
C ARG A 117 13.93 19.64 10.32
N ARG A 118 14.35 20.85 9.92
CA ARG A 118 15.76 21.14 9.65
C ARG A 118 16.55 20.69 10.87
N ARG A 119 17.55 19.83 10.66
CA ARG A 119 18.53 19.44 11.68
C ARG A 119 19.08 20.74 12.26
N GLN A 120 18.76 21.08 13.51
CA GLN A 120 19.49 22.13 14.20
C GLN A 120 20.92 21.60 14.33
N ARG A 121 21.86 22.29 13.67
CA ARG A 121 23.28 22.07 13.92
C ARG A 121 23.56 22.79 15.24
N ASP A 122 23.85 22.02 16.28
CA ASP A 122 24.62 22.54 17.42
C ASP A 122 26.08 22.77 16.98
#